data_AF-A0A3S3Q2K2-F1
#
_entry.id   AF-A0A3S3Q2K2-F1
#
_cell.length_a   1.000
_cell.length_b   1.000
_cell.length_c   1.000
_cell.angle_alpha   90.00
_cell.angle_beta   90.00
_cell.angle_gamma   90.00
#
_symmetry.space_group_name_H-M   'P 1'
#
loop_
_entity.id
_entity.type
_entity.pdbx_description
1 polymer ?
#
loop_
_entity_poly.entity_id
_entity_poly.type
_entity_poly.pdbx_seq_one_letter_code
_entity_poly.pdbx_strand_id
1 'polypeptide(L)'
;MASCNADVLVLVTTLFFSYGVIASTNFDFFYYVLSWPGSACRARAEGCCLPTTGEPELDFFVMGLYPADSSGKILTKCNDTKFLVNALAKFIGDMYSYMPNLKCPSNNGVSSWKRRWSPYGVCSGQNETEYFRRSLLLRSTINLLPILKRRGKQDDLPHTDDEKYNTGLPQAAINDAVGNTTRVACNTKVEGGRQLSQIWMCVDRDVS
;
A
#
# COMPACT_ATOMS: atom_id res chain seq x y z
N MET A 1 -14.96 1.54 -14.04
CA MET A 1 -14.20 0.54 -13.24
C MET A 1 -13.23 -0.10 -14.20
N ALA A 2 -11.92 0.10 -14.02
CA ALA A 2 -10.91 -0.55 -14.85
C ALA A 2 -10.69 -1.95 -14.25
N SER A 3 -11.03 -2.99 -15.00
CA SER A 3 -10.75 -4.38 -14.65
C SER A 3 -9.26 -4.68 -14.88
N CYS A 4 -8.59 -5.27 -13.90
CA CYS A 4 -7.29 -5.90 -14.11
C CYS A 4 -7.56 -7.20 -14.89
N ASN A 5 -7.35 -7.19 -16.22
CA ASN A 5 -7.51 -8.38 -17.05
C ASN A 5 -6.26 -9.26 -16.88
N ALA A 6 -6.44 -10.48 -16.40
CA ALA A 6 -5.42 -11.52 -16.43
C ALA A 6 -5.65 -12.38 -17.69
N ASP A 7 -4.69 -12.38 -18.62
CA ASP A 7 -4.72 -13.30 -19.76
C ASP A 7 -4.38 -14.73 -19.28
N VAL A 8 -5.33 -15.64 -19.46
CA VAL A 8 -5.25 -17.04 -19.02
C VAL A 8 -4.61 -17.90 -20.11
N LEU A 9 -3.44 -18.47 -19.84
CA LEU A 9 -2.90 -19.59 -20.62
C LEU A 9 -3.14 -20.90 -19.85
N VAL A 10 -4.07 -21.72 -20.34
CA VAL A 10 -4.42 -23.03 -19.75
C VAL A 10 -3.44 -24.09 -20.27
N LEU A 11 -2.66 -24.68 -19.36
CA LEU A 11 -1.98 -25.96 -19.59
C LEU A 11 -2.47 -26.97 -18.56
N VAL A 12 -3.24 -27.95 -19.03
CA VAL A 12 -3.81 -29.04 -18.22
C VAL A 12 -2.78 -30.16 -18.08
N THR A 13 -2.30 -30.41 -16.86
CA THR A 13 -1.70 -31.69 -16.49
C THR A 13 -2.13 -32.07 -15.07
N THR A 14 -2.98 -33.10 -14.97
CA THR A 14 -3.47 -33.73 -13.74
C THR A 14 -2.41 -34.65 -13.12
N LEU A 15 -2.24 -34.65 -11.79
CA LEU A 15 -1.98 -35.83 -10.92
C LEU A 15 -1.82 -35.45 -9.40
N PHE A 16 -2.62 -36.14 -8.57
CA PHE A 16 -2.47 -36.56 -7.15
C PHE A 16 -2.47 -35.61 -5.91
N PHE A 17 -2.94 -36.25 -4.83
CA PHE A 17 -2.90 -35.96 -3.38
C PHE A 17 -4.02 -35.10 -2.78
N SER A 18 -4.98 -35.79 -2.13
CA SER A 18 -5.94 -35.20 -1.19
C SER A 18 -5.23 -34.80 0.10
N TYR A 19 -4.57 -33.64 0.07
CA TYR A 19 -4.23 -32.89 1.27
C TYR A 19 -5.50 -32.21 1.78
N GLY A 20 -5.73 -32.26 3.09
CA GLY A 20 -6.84 -31.57 3.74
C GLY A 20 -6.84 -30.11 3.32
N VAL A 21 -7.93 -29.69 2.66
CA VAL A 21 -8.11 -28.33 2.18
C VAL A 21 -8.28 -27.44 3.42
N ILE A 22 -7.19 -26.82 3.87
CA ILE A 22 -7.33 -25.53 4.56
C ILE A 22 -7.97 -24.64 3.50
N ALA A 23 -9.18 -24.16 3.75
CA ALA A 23 -9.85 -23.24 2.84
C ALA A 23 -9.00 -21.98 2.69
N SER A 24 -8.07 -21.99 1.71
CA SER A 24 -7.41 -20.77 1.30
C SER A 24 -8.49 -19.92 0.68
N THR A 25 -8.75 -18.74 1.24
CA THR A 25 -9.52 -17.75 0.53
C THR A 25 -8.75 -17.41 -0.73
N ASN A 26 -9.20 -17.96 -1.86
CA ASN A 26 -8.57 -17.76 -3.16
C ASN A 26 -8.86 -16.32 -3.59
N PHE A 27 -7.92 -15.42 -3.30
CA PHE A 27 -7.83 -14.13 -3.95
C PHE A 27 -7.00 -14.27 -5.23
N ASP A 28 -7.22 -13.36 -6.17
CA ASP A 28 -6.63 -13.40 -7.49
C ASP A 28 -5.43 -12.45 -7.61
N PHE A 29 -5.49 -11.28 -6.95
CA PHE A 29 -4.40 -10.30 -6.95
C PHE A 29 -4.42 -9.44 -5.68
N PHE A 30 -3.40 -8.58 -5.52
CA PHE A 30 -3.37 -7.57 -4.46
C PHE A 30 -3.56 -6.17 -5.02
N TYR A 31 -4.36 -5.34 -4.34
CA TYR A 31 -4.15 -3.90 -4.39
C TYR A 31 -3.04 -3.50 -3.42
N TYR A 32 -1.91 -3.07 -3.95
CA TYR A 32 -0.84 -2.46 -3.17
C TYR A 32 -1.01 -0.95 -3.16
N VAL A 33 -1.09 -0.36 -1.96
CA VAL A 33 -1.42 1.06 -1.79
C VAL A 33 -0.30 1.77 -1.05
N LEU A 34 0.25 2.78 -1.69
CA LEU A 34 1.22 3.71 -1.11
C LEU A 34 0.56 5.08 -0.89
N SER A 35 0.90 5.78 0.19
CA SER A 35 0.45 7.15 0.45
C SER A 35 1.60 8.16 0.51
N TRP A 36 1.31 9.37 0.06
CA TRP A 36 2.21 10.51 0.23
C TRP A 36 1.92 11.22 1.57
N PRO A 37 2.87 11.23 2.54
CA PRO A 37 2.61 11.79 3.87
C PRO A 37 2.22 13.26 3.87
N GLY A 38 2.84 14.08 3.02
CA GLY A 38 2.53 15.52 2.96
C GLY A 38 1.05 15.80 2.67
N SER A 39 0.41 14.94 1.87
CA SER A 39 -1.02 15.07 1.55
C SER A 39 -1.94 14.76 2.72
N ALA A 40 -1.51 13.85 3.62
CA ALA A 40 -2.32 13.40 4.74
C ALA A 40 -2.38 14.48 5.82
N CYS A 41 -1.29 15.21 6.02
CA CYS A 41 -1.20 16.29 7.01
C CYS A 41 -1.98 17.52 6.58
N ARG A 42 -1.90 17.89 5.30
CA ARG A 42 -2.60 19.07 4.74
C ARG A 42 -4.10 18.88 4.59
N ALA A 43 -4.58 17.65 4.65
CA ALA A 43 -6.00 17.32 4.56
C ALA A 43 -6.72 17.35 5.92
N ARG A 44 -6.03 17.75 7.01
CA ARG A 44 -6.55 17.76 8.37
C ARG A 44 -6.29 19.11 9.04
N ALA A 45 -7.29 19.64 9.74
CA ALA A 45 -7.15 20.94 10.41
C ALA A 45 -6.13 20.88 11.55
N GLU A 46 -6.06 19.74 12.24
CA GLU A 46 -5.08 19.45 13.29
C GLU A 46 -3.69 19.06 12.76
N GLY A 47 -3.52 18.97 11.43
CA GLY A 47 -2.26 18.56 10.82
C GLY A 47 -1.90 17.09 11.09
N CYS A 48 -0.62 16.86 11.39
CA CYS A 48 -0.06 15.55 11.72
C CYS A 48 0.70 15.60 13.03
N CYS A 49 0.68 14.47 13.73
CA CYS A 49 1.51 14.27 14.91
C CYS A 49 2.68 13.35 14.55
N LEU A 50 3.89 13.73 14.97
CA LEU A 50 5.05 12.84 14.90
C LEU A 50 4.77 11.58 15.74
N PRO A 51 5.02 10.37 15.23
CA PRO A 51 4.89 9.15 16.01
C PRO A 51 5.79 9.15 17.26
N THR A 52 5.37 8.43 18.29
CA THR A 52 6.17 8.25 19.52
C THR A 52 7.45 7.43 19.29
N THR A 53 7.61 6.91 18.07
CA THR A 53 8.69 6.01 17.65
C THR A 53 9.78 6.76 16.85
N GLY A 54 9.68 8.08 16.76
CA GLY A 54 10.59 8.93 16.00
C GLY A 54 9.97 9.45 14.70
N GLU A 55 10.74 10.29 14.01
CA GLU A 55 10.38 10.81 12.70
C GLU A 55 10.43 9.69 11.65
N PRO A 56 9.34 9.46 10.89
CA PRO A 56 9.36 8.49 9.81
C PRO A 56 10.18 8.99 8.62
N GLU A 57 10.45 8.10 7.67
CA GLU A 57 11.20 8.45 6.47
C GLU A 57 10.44 9.44 5.59
N LEU A 58 11.15 10.34 4.90
CA LEU A 58 10.55 11.30 3.98
C LEU A 58 10.26 10.66 2.61
N ASP A 59 9.38 9.67 2.61
CA ASP A 59 9.07 8.82 1.45
C ASP A 59 7.60 8.38 1.44
N PHE A 60 7.17 7.64 0.40
CA PHE A 60 5.87 7.01 0.36
C PHE A 60 5.73 5.93 1.43
N PHE A 61 4.62 5.98 2.15
CA PHE A 61 4.26 5.02 3.19
C PHE A 61 3.35 3.93 2.69
N VAL A 62 3.54 2.72 3.21
CA VAL A 62 2.65 1.60 2.89
C VAL A 62 1.33 1.76 3.64
N MET A 63 0.26 1.95 2.87
CA MET A 63 -1.10 2.00 3.40
C MET A 63 -1.71 0.62 3.55
N GLY A 64 -1.39 -0.31 2.66
CA GLY A 64 -1.86 -1.69 2.77
C GLY A 64 -1.56 -2.52 1.52
N LEU A 65 -1.69 -3.83 1.71
CA LEU A 65 -1.61 -4.85 0.68
C LEU A 65 -2.91 -5.66 0.75
N TYR A 66 -3.86 -5.39 -0.12
CA TYR A 66 -5.24 -5.87 0.02
C TYR A 66 -5.53 -7.00 -0.97
N PRO A 67 -5.73 -8.26 -0.50
CA PRO A 67 -6.19 -9.35 -1.35
C PRO A 67 -7.53 -8.99 -2.00
N ALA A 68 -7.66 -9.22 -3.31
CA ALA A 68 -8.88 -8.98 -4.07
C ALA A 68 -9.20 -10.16 -5.00
N ASP A 69 -10.48 -10.42 -5.21
CA ASP A 69 -10.94 -11.36 -6.23
C ASP A 69 -10.90 -10.74 -7.65
N SER A 70 -11.14 -11.56 -8.66
CA SER A 70 -11.15 -11.21 -10.09
C SER A 70 -12.20 -10.16 -10.46
N SER A 71 -13.22 -9.94 -9.63
CA SER A 71 -14.16 -8.82 -9.80
C SER A 71 -13.58 -7.49 -9.31
N GLY A 72 -12.42 -7.51 -8.65
CA GLY A 72 -11.75 -6.38 -8.02
C GLY A 72 -12.25 -6.09 -6.61
N LYS A 73 -13.01 -7.00 -5.99
CA LYS A 73 -13.52 -6.83 -4.63
C LYS A 73 -12.44 -7.23 -3.63
N ILE A 74 -12.10 -6.31 -2.73
CA ILE A 74 -11.19 -6.58 -1.61
C ILE A 74 -11.83 -7.60 -0.66
N LEU A 75 -11.10 -8.67 -0.37
CA LEU A 75 -11.51 -9.69 0.58
C LEU A 75 -11.28 -9.20 2.01
N THR A 76 -12.20 -9.54 2.91
CA THR A 76 -12.09 -9.17 4.32
C THR A 76 -12.52 -10.30 5.26
N LYS A 77 -11.97 -10.28 6.48
CA LYS A 77 -12.36 -11.16 7.61
C LYS A 77 -12.33 -12.66 7.27
N CYS A 78 -11.33 -13.07 6.49
CA CYS A 78 -11.19 -14.44 5.99
C CYS A 78 -10.78 -15.47 7.05
N ASN A 79 -10.12 -15.03 8.11
CA ASN A 79 -9.67 -15.87 9.21
C ASN A 79 -9.63 -15.06 10.51
N ASP A 80 -9.77 -15.73 11.65
CA ASP A 80 -9.69 -15.14 12.98
C ASP A 80 -8.30 -15.39 13.59
N THR A 81 -7.29 -14.71 13.04
CA THR A 81 -5.93 -14.76 13.59
C THR A 81 -5.66 -13.56 14.50
N LYS A 82 -5.07 -13.81 15.66
CA LYS A 82 -4.60 -12.74 16.55
C LYS A 82 -3.41 -12.03 15.91
N PHE A 83 -3.46 -10.70 15.91
CA PHE A 83 -2.31 -9.86 15.57
C PHE A 83 -1.27 -9.91 16.70
N LEU A 84 -0.02 -10.18 16.36
CA LEU A 84 1.09 -10.36 17.30
C LEU A 84 2.26 -9.45 16.92
N VAL A 85 2.29 -8.23 17.47
CA VAL A 85 3.38 -7.26 17.20
C VAL A 85 4.79 -7.82 17.39
N ASN A 86 4.98 -8.76 18.33
CA ASN A 86 6.27 -9.42 18.57
C ASN A 86 6.76 -10.25 17.37
N ALA A 87 5.86 -10.74 16.50
CA ALA A 87 6.21 -11.43 15.26
C ALA A 87 6.93 -10.51 14.24
N LEU A 88 6.83 -9.18 14.45
CA LEU A 88 7.45 -8.16 13.61
C LEU A 88 8.77 -7.62 14.19
N ALA A 89 9.20 -8.11 15.37
CA ALA A 89 10.32 -7.54 16.12
C ALA A 89 11.62 -7.39 15.29
N LYS A 90 11.89 -8.33 14.38
CA LYS A 90 13.09 -8.33 13.53
C LYS A 90 13.18 -7.15 12.56
N PHE A 91 12.05 -6.55 12.19
CA PHE A 91 11.97 -5.44 11.21
C PHE A 91 11.01 -4.34 11.70
N ILE A 92 10.85 -4.21 13.02
CA ILE A 92 9.93 -3.25 13.62
C ILE A 92 10.34 -1.80 13.31
N GLY A 93 11.64 -1.55 13.14
CA GLY A 93 12.17 -0.26 12.69
C GLY A 93 11.59 0.14 11.33
N ASP A 94 11.65 -0.75 10.35
CA ASP A 94 11.06 -0.50 9.02
C ASP A 94 9.55 -0.28 9.08
N MET A 95 8.86 -0.98 9.98
CA MET A 95 7.43 -0.76 10.23
C MET A 95 7.16 0.66 10.75
N TYR A 96 7.98 1.18 11.66
CA TYR A 96 7.87 2.56 12.14
C TYR A 96 8.21 3.58 11.05
N SER A 97 9.25 3.32 10.26
CA SER A 97 9.71 4.22 9.19
C SER A 97 8.76 4.30 8.01
N TYR A 98 8.15 3.19 7.61
CA TYR A 98 7.43 3.09 6.33
C TYR A 98 5.96 2.69 6.44
N MET A 99 5.48 2.32 7.63
CA MET A 99 4.05 2.16 7.93
C MET A 99 3.57 3.02 9.12
N PRO A 100 4.01 4.28 9.27
CA PRO A 100 3.65 5.08 10.43
C PRO A 100 2.15 5.42 10.48
N ASN A 101 1.73 6.00 11.60
CA ASN A 101 0.41 6.59 11.74
C ASN A 101 0.51 8.03 12.24
N LEU A 102 0.38 8.97 11.31
CA LEU A 102 0.51 10.40 11.56
C LEU A 102 -0.75 11.06 12.16
N LYS A 103 -1.76 10.27 12.58
CA LYS A 103 -2.95 10.81 13.27
C LYS A 103 -2.57 11.38 14.62
N CYS A 104 -3.25 12.46 15.02
CA CYS A 104 -3.18 13.01 16.36
C CYS A 104 -4.20 12.33 17.29
N PRO A 105 -3.89 12.17 18.60
CA PRO A 105 -2.59 12.46 19.22
C PRO A 105 -1.48 11.49 18.77
N SER A 106 -0.22 11.86 19.06
CA SER A 106 0.95 11.02 18.75
C SER A 106 0.77 9.58 19.25
N ASN A 107 1.21 8.61 18.44
CA ASN A 107 1.02 7.19 18.68
C ASN A 107 2.14 6.37 18.04
N ASN A 108 2.23 5.07 18.38
CA ASN A 108 3.25 4.16 17.88
C ASN A 108 2.87 3.41 16.59
N GLY A 109 1.69 3.67 16.00
CA GLY A 109 1.23 3.03 14.77
C GLY A 109 0.74 1.57 14.87
N VAL A 110 1.03 0.85 15.97
CA VAL A 110 0.75 -0.59 16.12
C VAL A 110 -0.74 -0.91 15.91
N SER A 111 -1.65 -0.07 16.43
CA SER A 111 -3.10 -0.25 16.25
C SER A 111 -3.54 -0.12 14.79
N SER A 112 -2.81 0.65 13.98
CA SER A 112 -3.05 0.78 12.53
C SER A 112 -2.55 -0.43 11.77
N TRP A 113 -1.43 -1.05 12.17
CA TRP A 113 -0.97 -2.32 11.59
C TRP A 113 -1.97 -3.44 11.87
N LYS A 114 -2.46 -3.56 13.11
CA LYS A 114 -3.55 -4.49 13.45
C LYS A 114 -4.78 -4.31 12.57
N ARG A 115 -5.20 -3.07 12.33
CA ARG A 115 -6.36 -2.75 11.47
C ARG A 115 -6.13 -3.01 9.97
N ARG A 116 -4.89 -3.17 9.52
CA ARG A 116 -4.54 -3.62 8.17
C ARG A 116 -4.46 -5.15 8.11
N TRP A 117 -3.90 -5.78 9.12
CA TRP A 117 -3.77 -7.24 9.21
C TRP A 117 -5.11 -7.93 9.45
N SER A 118 -5.76 -7.70 10.60
CA SER A 118 -6.89 -8.52 11.06
C SER A 118 -8.07 -8.57 10.07
N PRO A 119 -8.52 -7.46 9.46
CA PRO A 119 -9.60 -7.55 8.48
C PRO A 119 -9.14 -7.86 7.06
N TYR A 120 -7.87 -7.63 6.66
CA TYR A 120 -7.47 -7.76 5.25
C TYR A 120 -6.29 -8.72 5.04
N GLY A 121 -5.18 -8.51 5.75
CA GLY A 121 -3.98 -9.34 5.62
C GLY A 121 -4.22 -10.83 5.89
N VAL A 122 -5.17 -11.17 6.76
CA VAL A 122 -5.59 -12.58 7.01
C VAL A 122 -6.15 -13.28 5.77
N CYS A 123 -6.56 -12.53 4.74
CA CYS A 123 -7.05 -13.07 3.47
C CYS A 123 -5.92 -13.36 2.46
N SER A 124 -4.66 -13.05 2.79
CA SER A 124 -3.53 -13.13 1.86
C SER A 124 -2.92 -14.53 1.71
N GLY A 125 -3.39 -15.51 2.47
CA GLY A 125 -2.78 -16.85 2.56
C GLY A 125 -1.39 -16.89 3.21
N GLN A 126 -0.82 -15.73 3.60
CA GLN A 126 0.47 -15.60 4.26
C GLN A 126 0.29 -15.53 5.78
N ASN A 127 1.35 -15.82 6.54
CA ASN A 127 1.39 -15.45 7.94
C ASN A 127 1.69 -13.94 8.13
N GLU A 128 1.49 -13.43 9.35
CA GLU A 128 1.62 -12.01 9.67
C GLU A 128 3.01 -11.45 9.30
N THR A 129 4.07 -12.19 9.65
CA THR A 129 5.45 -11.80 9.37
C THR A 129 5.72 -11.67 7.88
N GLU A 130 5.31 -12.67 7.09
CA GLU A 130 5.45 -12.67 5.63
C GLU A 130 4.70 -11.53 4.97
N TYR A 131 3.44 -11.31 5.36
CA TYR A 131 2.60 -10.26 4.82
C TYR A 131 3.22 -8.86 4.97
N PHE A 132 3.71 -8.54 6.18
CA PHE A 132 4.33 -7.23 6.41
C PHE A 132 5.71 -7.12 5.77
N ARG A 133 6.52 -8.18 5.81
CA ARG A 133 7.83 -8.20 5.13
C ARG A 133 7.68 -7.99 3.63
N ARG A 134 6.73 -8.67 2.99
CA ARG A 134 6.41 -8.50 1.57
C ARG A 134 5.92 -7.09 1.27
N SER A 135 5.04 -6.55 2.11
CA SER A 135 4.56 -5.18 1.96
C SER A 135 5.68 -4.13 1.99
N LEU A 136 6.70 -4.33 2.83
CA LEU A 136 7.88 -3.46 2.88
C LEU A 136 8.84 -3.70 1.70
N LEU A 137 9.02 -4.95 1.28
CA LEU A 137 9.85 -5.30 0.11
C LEU A 137 9.30 -4.71 -1.19
N LEU A 138 7.97 -4.78 -1.40
CA LEU A 138 7.33 -4.12 -2.55
C LEU A 138 7.60 -2.61 -2.55
N ARG A 139 7.60 -1.97 -1.37
CA ARG A 139 7.88 -0.54 -1.23
C ARG A 139 9.28 -0.20 -1.74
N SER A 140 10.28 -0.92 -1.25
CA SER A 140 11.68 -0.69 -1.60
C SER A 140 12.00 -1.07 -3.04
N THR A 141 11.31 -2.07 -3.59
CA THR A 141 11.45 -2.52 -4.98
C THR A 141 10.86 -1.49 -5.96
N ILE A 142 9.65 -1.00 -5.66
CA ILE A 142 8.98 -0.01 -6.51
C ILE A 142 9.69 1.35 -6.41
N ASN A 143 10.09 1.78 -5.20
CA ASN A 143 10.89 2.98 -4.95
C ASN A 143 10.37 4.24 -5.68
N LEU A 144 9.11 4.60 -5.44
CA LEU A 144 8.40 5.62 -6.21
C LEU A 144 9.00 7.03 -6.12
N LEU A 145 9.53 7.43 -4.97
CA LEU A 145 9.98 8.81 -4.79
C LEU A 145 11.09 9.19 -5.77
N PRO A 146 12.19 8.43 -5.92
CA PRO A 146 13.19 8.69 -6.96
C PRO A 146 12.64 8.70 -8.39
N ILE A 147 11.66 7.84 -8.72
CA ILE A 147 11.01 7.83 -10.03
C ILE A 147 10.31 9.16 -10.30
N LEU A 148 9.53 9.63 -9.33
CA LEU A 148 8.81 10.91 -9.44
C LEU A 148 9.78 12.09 -9.45
N LYS A 149 10.88 12.05 -8.65
CA LYS A 149 11.94 13.08 -8.64
C LYS A 149 12.64 13.25 -9.99
N ARG A 150 12.87 12.16 -10.74
CA ARG A 150 13.55 12.23 -12.04
C ARG A 150 12.65 12.73 -13.18
N ARG A 151 11.33 12.59 -13.03
CA ARG A 151 10.35 12.88 -14.08
C ARG A 151 9.62 14.21 -13.85
N GLY A 152 9.48 14.64 -12.59
CA GLY A 152 9.15 16.02 -12.26
C GLY A 152 10.39 16.90 -12.42
N LYS A 153 10.23 18.14 -12.92
CA LYS A 153 11.26 19.15 -12.64
C LYS A 153 11.32 19.34 -11.12
N GLN A 154 12.43 19.82 -10.59
CA GLN A 154 12.68 19.97 -9.16
C GLN A 154 11.52 20.64 -8.37
N ASP A 155 10.69 21.45 -9.05
CA ASP A 155 9.51 22.16 -8.54
C ASP A 155 8.18 21.35 -8.56
N ASP A 156 8.16 20.17 -9.21
CA ASP A 156 6.98 19.30 -9.41
C ASP A 156 6.88 18.13 -8.41
N LEU A 157 7.85 18.00 -7.50
CA LEU A 157 7.65 17.19 -6.30
C LEU A 157 6.57 17.85 -5.46
N PRO A 158 5.87 17.13 -4.56
CA PRO A 158 4.92 17.76 -3.66
C PRO A 158 5.69 18.53 -2.56
N HIS A 159 6.41 19.58 -2.96
CA HIS A 159 6.87 20.66 -2.11
C HIS A 159 5.70 21.61 -1.85
N THR A 160 5.88 22.40 -0.82
CA THR A 160 4.82 22.74 0.10
C THR A 160 3.88 23.84 -0.39
N ASP A 161 4.10 24.57 -1.47
CA ASP A 161 3.36 25.84 -1.61
C ASP A 161 2.76 26.16 -2.98
N ASP A 162 2.81 25.29 -3.99
CA ASP A 162 2.37 25.68 -5.33
C ASP A 162 1.19 24.89 -5.94
N GLU A 163 0.27 25.66 -6.52
CA GLU A 163 -1.12 25.35 -6.83
C GLU A 163 -1.39 24.60 -8.14
N LYS A 164 -0.41 23.96 -8.78
CA LYS A 164 -0.62 23.36 -10.11
C LYS A 164 -0.23 21.89 -10.20
N TYR A 165 -1.04 21.04 -9.57
CA TYR A 165 -0.97 19.60 -9.83
C TYR A 165 -1.73 19.25 -11.12
N ASN A 166 -1.02 19.25 -12.26
CA ASN A 166 -1.54 18.70 -13.50
C ASN A 166 -1.57 17.16 -13.38
N THR A 167 -2.76 16.57 -13.19
CA THR A 167 -2.94 15.15 -12.84
C THR A 167 -2.46 14.15 -13.90
N GLY A 168 -2.04 14.61 -15.09
CA GLY A 168 -1.57 13.75 -16.18
C GLY A 168 -0.11 13.25 -16.04
N LEU A 169 0.80 14.07 -15.52
CA LEU A 169 2.24 13.74 -15.43
C LEU A 169 2.57 12.61 -14.43
N PRO A 170 1.95 12.56 -13.23
CA PRO A 170 2.23 11.50 -12.27
C PRO A 170 1.74 10.14 -12.77
N GLN A 171 0.55 10.10 -13.38
CA GLN A 171 -0.07 8.84 -13.80
C GLN A 171 0.75 8.14 -14.90
N ALA A 172 1.25 8.89 -15.89
CA ALA A 172 2.11 8.33 -16.94
C ALA A 172 3.47 7.89 -16.38
N ALA A 173 4.14 8.71 -15.58
CA ALA A 173 5.42 8.36 -14.98
C ALA A 173 5.33 7.13 -14.04
N ILE A 174 4.23 7.01 -13.31
CA ILE A 174 3.95 5.86 -12.44
C ILE A 174 3.62 4.62 -13.30
N ASN A 175 2.79 4.75 -14.34
CA ASN A 175 2.49 3.64 -15.25
C ASN A 175 3.75 3.12 -15.96
N ASP A 176 4.63 4.02 -16.43
CA ASP A 176 5.88 3.66 -17.09
C ASP A 176 6.85 2.92 -16.14
N ALA A 177 6.85 3.27 -14.85
CA ALA A 177 7.78 2.71 -13.89
C ALA A 177 7.28 1.45 -13.18
N VAL A 178 5.95 1.28 -13.08
CA VAL A 178 5.32 0.20 -12.29
C VAL A 178 4.56 -0.81 -13.18
N GLY A 179 4.17 -0.43 -14.40
CA GLY A 179 3.37 -1.26 -15.30
C GLY A 179 1.88 -0.89 -15.34
N ASN A 180 1.15 -1.57 -16.24
CA ASN A 180 -0.07 -1.09 -16.92
C ASN A 180 -1.33 -0.77 -16.09
N THR A 181 -1.34 -0.95 -14.77
CA THR A 181 -2.54 -0.64 -13.96
C THR A 181 -2.18 -0.03 -12.63
N THR A 182 -1.92 1.29 -12.66
CA THR A 182 -1.89 2.11 -11.46
C THR A 182 -3.03 3.11 -11.46
N ARG A 183 -3.52 3.47 -10.27
CA ARG A 183 -4.52 4.52 -10.08
C ARG A 183 -3.98 5.55 -9.09
N VAL A 184 -3.83 6.78 -9.55
CA VAL A 184 -3.58 7.93 -8.70
C VAL A 184 -4.88 8.36 -8.03
N ALA A 185 -4.88 8.41 -6.70
CA ALA A 185 -5.97 8.93 -5.88
C ALA A 185 -5.55 10.25 -5.23
N CYS A 186 -6.43 11.25 -5.29
CA CYS A 186 -6.20 12.60 -4.77
C CYS A 186 -7.13 12.91 -3.60
N ASN A 187 -6.65 13.72 -2.64
CA ASN A 187 -7.48 14.32 -1.59
C ASN A 187 -7.50 15.86 -1.75
N THR A 188 -8.21 16.54 -0.84
CA THR A 188 -8.32 18.00 -0.81
C THR A 188 -7.59 18.54 0.41
N LYS A 189 -6.85 19.63 0.25
CA LYS A 189 -6.22 20.37 1.36
C LYS A 189 -7.29 21.10 2.19
N VAL A 190 -7.01 21.40 3.46
CA VAL A 190 -7.87 22.27 4.29
C VAL A 190 -8.02 23.66 3.66
N GLU A 191 -6.93 24.18 3.09
CA GLU A 191 -6.87 25.47 2.39
C GLU A 191 -7.56 25.45 1.01
N GLY A 192 -8.01 24.29 0.54
CA GLY A 192 -8.55 24.11 -0.81
C GLY A 192 -7.50 23.63 -1.83
N GLY A 193 -7.98 23.13 -2.97
CA GLY A 193 -7.16 22.52 -4.01
C GLY A 193 -6.90 21.02 -3.81
N ARG A 194 -6.67 20.32 -4.93
CA ARG A 194 -6.45 18.86 -4.96
C ARG A 194 -4.96 18.53 -4.99
N GLN A 195 -4.59 17.44 -4.33
CA GLN A 195 -3.21 16.95 -4.29
C GLN A 195 -3.17 15.42 -4.36
N LEU A 196 -2.07 14.85 -4.86
CA LEU A 196 -1.83 13.41 -4.81
C LEU A 196 -1.86 12.93 -3.36
N SER A 197 -2.63 11.89 -3.09
CA SER A 197 -2.73 11.29 -1.76
C SER A 197 -2.28 9.85 -1.70
N GLN A 198 -2.73 9.03 -2.65
CA GLN A 198 -2.40 7.61 -2.70
C GLN A 198 -2.16 7.15 -4.12
N ILE A 199 -1.38 6.08 -4.26
CA ILE A 199 -1.14 5.36 -5.50
C ILE A 199 -1.55 3.92 -5.25
N TRP A 200 -2.47 3.43 -6.08
CA TRP A 200 -3.01 2.07 -6.02
C TRP A 200 -2.45 1.29 -7.20
N MET A 201 -1.91 0.10 -6.95
CA MET A 201 -1.26 -0.74 -7.95
C MET A 201 -1.81 -2.16 -7.86
N CYS A 202 -2.09 -2.80 -8.99
CA CYS A 202 -2.33 -4.26 -9.04
C CYS A 202 -0.97 -4.96 -8.91
N VAL A 203 -0.83 -5.87 -7.94
CA VAL A 203 0.34 -6.74 -7.75
C VAL A 203 -0.12 -8.19 -7.82
N ASP A 204 0.59 -9.00 -8.60
CA ASP A 204 0.28 -10.41 -8.74
C ASP A 204 0.42 -11.15 -7.40
N ARG A 205 -0.38 -12.20 -7.20
CA ARG A 205 -0.33 -13.03 -5.99
C ARG A 205 1.07 -13.56 -5.72
N ASP A 206 1.83 -13.93 -6.75
CA ASP A 206 3.06 -14.71 -6.61
C ASP A 206 4.33 -13.85 -6.69
N VAL A 207 4.20 -12.54 -6.98
CA VAL A 207 5.35 -11.63 -7.08
C VAL A 207 5.87 -11.21 -5.70
N SER A 208 7.09 -11.64 -5.38
CA SER A 208 7.81 -11.33 -4.13
C SER A 208 8.46 -9.95 -4.13
#